data_AF-A0A1R3KWB3-F1
#
_entry.id   AF-A0A1R3KWB3-F1
#
_cell.length_a   1.000
_cell.length_b   1.000
_cell.length_c   1.000
_cell.angle_alpha   90.00
_cell.angle_beta   90.00
_cell.angle_gamma   90.00
#
_symmetry.space_group_name_H-M   'P 1'
#
loop_
_entity.id
_entity.type
_entity.pdbx_description
1 polymer ?
#
loop_
_entity_poly.entity_id
_entity_poly.type
_entity_poly.pdbx_seq_one_letter_code
_entity_poly.pdbx_strand_id
1 'polypeptide(L)'
;MVLVSAVRDYINRMLQDISGMKVLILDSQTSELLQKEVFLVELIDSISKSKESMSHLKAVYFLRPTSENIQHMRRQLSNPRFGEYHLFFSNMLKDTQIHLLADSDEQEEFYADFVAIDPCHFTLNMPSNHHYMLPAVMDPSSLQQFCDRTVDVDRRDDPVTPLLNQWTYQAMVHELIGIQDNKVDLRGIGKLPKDQQEVVLSSEQDAFFKANMYENFGDIGMNIKRMVDDFQQVAKSNQNIQTIEDMAKFVDNYPEYRKMHGNVSKHVTLVTEMSKIVEERKLMMVSETEQELACNGGQVAAFEAVTNLLNNESISDIDRLRLVILYALRYEKESPVQLMQLFNKLASRSAKYKPGLVQFLLKQAGVDKRTGDLYGNRDLLNIARNMARGLKVGCKMF
;
A
#
# COMPACT_ATOMS: atom_id res chain seq x y z
N MET A 1 5.50 -8.70 -16.97
CA MET A 1 4.04 -8.55 -17.13
C MET A 1 3.64 -7.24 -16.46
N VAL A 2 2.91 -6.34 -17.14
CA VAL A 2 2.47 -5.07 -16.55
C VAL A 2 1.02 -5.23 -16.11
N LEU A 3 0.81 -5.28 -14.79
CA LEU A 3 -0.50 -5.61 -14.19
C LEU A 3 -1.60 -4.63 -14.61
N VAL A 4 -1.25 -3.33 -14.63
CA VAL A 4 -2.18 -2.28 -15.03
C VAL A 4 -2.65 -2.44 -16.48
N SER A 5 -1.74 -2.79 -17.40
CA SER A 5 -2.08 -3.02 -18.81
C SER A 5 -2.97 -4.25 -18.96
N ALA A 6 -2.68 -5.33 -18.25
CA ALA A 6 -3.50 -6.54 -18.29
C ALA A 6 -4.94 -6.28 -17.81
N VAL A 7 -5.12 -5.56 -16.70
CA VAL A 7 -6.46 -5.18 -16.21
C VAL A 7 -7.16 -4.23 -17.19
N ARG A 8 -6.44 -3.25 -17.75
CA ARG A 8 -6.98 -2.34 -18.77
C ARG A 8 -7.43 -3.07 -20.02
N ASP A 9 -6.69 -4.08 -20.47
CA ASP A 9 -7.03 -4.91 -21.62
C ASP A 9 -8.29 -5.73 -21.36
N TYR A 10 -8.46 -6.28 -20.16
CA TYR A 10 -9.71 -6.95 -19.76
C TYR A 10 -10.90 -6.00 -19.80
N ILE A 11 -10.76 -4.80 -19.23
CA ILE A 11 -11.80 -3.77 -19.24
C ILE A 11 -12.15 -3.37 -20.67
N ASN A 12 -11.14 -3.13 -21.51
CA ASN A 12 -11.33 -2.76 -22.90
C ASN A 12 -12.08 -3.86 -23.66
N ARG A 13 -11.74 -5.14 -23.46
CA ARG A 13 -12.44 -6.26 -24.09
C ARG A 13 -13.89 -6.34 -23.64
N MET A 14 -14.16 -6.31 -22.32
CA MET A 14 -15.52 -6.32 -21.77
C MET A 14 -16.39 -5.20 -22.38
N LEU A 15 -15.81 -4.03 -22.64
CA LEU A 15 -16.54 -2.88 -23.15
C LEU A 15 -16.60 -2.81 -24.68
N GLN A 16 -15.61 -3.31 -25.42
CA GLN A 16 -15.55 -3.17 -26.88
C GLN A 16 -16.61 -4.00 -27.62
N ASP A 17 -16.91 -5.20 -27.12
CA ASP A 17 -17.81 -6.14 -27.80
C ASP A 17 -19.29 -5.75 -27.67
N ILE A 18 -19.60 -4.80 -26.79
CA ILE A 18 -20.95 -4.32 -26.53
C ILE A 18 -21.15 -3.01 -27.31
N SER A 19 -22.20 -2.89 -28.13
CA SER A 19 -22.53 -1.67 -28.86
C SER A 19 -23.69 -0.90 -28.21
N GLY A 20 -23.72 0.44 -28.34
CA GLY A 20 -24.80 1.28 -27.80
C GLY A 20 -24.50 1.92 -26.44
N MET A 21 -25.55 2.46 -25.79
CA MET A 21 -25.45 3.11 -24.47
C MET A 21 -25.37 2.05 -23.36
N LYS A 22 -24.37 2.18 -22.49
CA LYS A 22 -24.01 1.19 -21.48
C LYS A 22 -24.08 1.78 -20.08
N VAL A 23 -24.47 0.94 -19.13
CA VAL A 23 -24.34 1.19 -17.69
C VAL A 23 -23.42 0.13 -17.13
N LEU A 24 -22.36 0.58 -16.46
CA LEU A 24 -21.41 -0.32 -15.82
C LEU A 24 -21.82 -0.53 -14.37
N ILE A 25 -22.00 -1.79 -13.99
CA ILE A 25 -22.52 -2.20 -12.70
C ILE A 25 -21.45 -2.97 -11.97
N LEU A 26 -21.04 -2.42 -10.83
CA LEU A 26 -19.91 -2.90 -10.04
C LEU A 26 -20.38 -3.24 -8.62
N ASP A 27 -19.68 -4.14 -7.97
CA ASP A 27 -19.74 -4.27 -6.52
C ASP A 27 -18.83 -3.22 -5.85
N SER A 28 -18.91 -3.11 -4.53
CA SER A 28 -18.13 -2.13 -3.77
C SER A 28 -16.62 -2.25 -4.01
N GLN A 29 -16.12 -3.46 -4.23
CA GLN A 29 -14.68 -3.74 -4.38
C GLN A 29 -14.19 -3.61 -5.83
N THR A 30 -15.01 -3.95 -6.81
CA THR A 30 -14.74 -3.79 -8.24
C THR A 30 -14.94 -2.34 -8.71
N SER A 31 -15.71 -1.54 -7.97
CA SER A 31 -15.90 -0.12 -8.25
C SER A 31 -14.60 0.69 -8.21
N GLU A 32 -13.65 0.26 -7.39
CA GLU A 32 -12.33 0.90 -7.22
C GLU A 32 -11.43 0.71 -8.45
N LEU A 33 -11.69 -0.32 -9.28
CA LEU A 33 -10.89 -0.65 -10.47
C LEU A 33 -11.21 0.24 -11.68
N LEU A 34 -12.39 0.87 -11.72
CA LEU A 34 -13.03 1.30 -12.97
C LEU A 34 -13.47 2.77 -12.98
N GLN A 35 -13.01 3.61 -12.04
CA GLN A 35 -13.37 5.04 -11.97
C GLN A 35 -12.93 5.90 -13.18
N LYS A 36 -12.37 5.32 -14.24
CA LYS A 36 -11.86 6.06 -15.40
C LYS A 36 -12.27 5.42 -16.71
N GLU A 37 -13.52 5.66 -17.08
CA GLU A 37 -13.99 6.05 -18.41
C GLU A 37 -15.47 6.47 -18.28
N VAL A 38 -15.90 7.46 -19.06
CA VAL A 38 -17.17 8.20 -18.85
C VAL A 38 -18.37 7.32 -19.22
N PHE A 39 -18.84 6.52 -18.25
CA PHE A 39 -20.11 5.79 -18.32
C PHE A 39 -20.88 6.01 -17.01
N LEU A 40 -22.20 5.81 -17.04
CA LEU A 40 -22.99 5.75 -15.81
C LEU A 40 -22.52 4.52 -15.02
N VAL A 41 -21.81 4.74 -13.92
CA VAL A 41 -21.39 3.66 -13.00
C VAL A 41 -22.39 3.60 -11.86
N GLU A 42 -23.03 2.44 -11.69
CA GLU A 42 -23.92 2.18 -10.56
C GLU A 42 -23.40 1.01 -9.72
N LEU A 43 -23.61 1.05 -8.40
CA LEU A 43 -23.34 -0.09 -7.54
C LEU A 43 -24.53 -1.06 -7.56
N ILE A 44 -24.25 -2.37 -7.55
CA ILE A 44 -25.28 -3.42 -7.55
C ILE A 44 -26.28 -3.29 -6.37
N ASP A 45 -25.80 -2.78 -5.23
CA ASP A 45 -26.60 -2.50 -4.03
C ASP A 45 -27.61 -1.37 -4.24
N SER A 46 -27.21 -0.35 -5.00
CA SER A 46 -28.03 0.82 -5.31
C SER A 46 -29.09 0.49 -6.36
N ILE A 47 -28.73 -0.31 -7.36
CA ILE A 47 -29.63 -0.77 -8.42
C ILE A 47 -30.77 -1.61 -7.87
N SER A 48 -30.50 -2.42 -6.85
CA SER A 48 -31.53 -3.24 -6.19
C SER A 48 -32.67 -2.40 -5.57
N LYS A 49 -32.47 -1.09 -5.38
CA LYS A 49 -33.46 -0.17 -4.78
C LYS A 49 -34.23 0.67 -5.81
N SER A 50 -33.71 0.79 -7.03
CA SER A 50 -34.32 1.57 -8.11
C SER A 50 -35.38 0.76 -8.86
N LYS A 51 -36.54 1.38 -9.15
CA LYS A 51 -37.64 0.76 -9.92
C LYS A 51 -37.80 1.36 -11.32
N GLU A 52 -37.00 2.35 -11.69
CA GLU A 52 -37.13 3.00 -12.99
C GLU A 52 -36.55 2.10 -14.09
N SER A 53 -37.40 1.73 -15.04
CA SER A 53 -36.99 0.93 -16.20
C SER A 53 -36.13 1.78 -17.14
N MET A 54 -34.97 1.25 -17.51
CA MET A 54 -34.02 1.86 -18.46
C MET A 54 -33.73 0.89 -19.61
N SER A 55 -34.80 0.43 -20.26
CA SER A 55 -34.73 -0.60 -21.32
C SER A 55 -33.90 -0.23 -22.55
N HIS A 56 -33.57 1.05 -22.73
CA HIS A 56 -32.71 1.55 -23.81
C HIS A 56 -31.20 1.42 -23.49
N LEU A 57 -30.86 1.01 -22.26
CA LEU A 57 -29.50 0.83 -21.80
C LEU A 57 -29.15 -0.65 -21.70
N LYS A 58 -27.89 -0.96 -22.00
CA LYS A 58 -27.29 -2.27 -21.80
C LYS A 58 -26.53 -2.28 -20.49
N ALA A 59 -26.81 -3.25 -19.63
CA ALA A 59 -26.14 -3.40 -18.35
C ALA A 59 -24.92 -4.31 -18.48
N VAL A 60 -23.77 -3.79 -18.07
CA VAL A 60 -22.49 -4.49 -18.03
C VAL A 60 -22.16 -4.76 -16.57
N TYR A 61 -22.31 -5.99 -16.10
CA TYR A 61 -21.96 -6.38 -14.74
C TYR A 61 -20.52 -6.87 -14.70
N PHE A 62 -19.68 -6.28 -13.84
CA PHE A 62 -18.36 -6.83 -13.52
C PHE A 62 -18.25 -7.00 -12.01
N LEU A 63 -18.33 -8.25 -11.54
CA LEU A 63 -18.54 -8.56 -10.12
C LEU A 63 -17.62 -9.68 -9.62
N ARG A 64 -17.34 -9.68 -8.31
CA ARG A 64 -16.81 -10.88 -7.64
C ARG A 64 -17.88 -11.98 -7.57
N PRO A 65 -17.54 -13.28 -7.74
CA PRO A 65 -18.49 -14.39 -7.65
C PRO A 65 -18.85 -14.74 -6.18
N THR A 66 -19.28 -13.75 -5.39
CA THR A 66 -19.73 -13.93 -4.01
C THR A 66 -21.19 -14.39 -3.95
N SER A 67 -21.59 -15.12 -2.91
CA SER A 67 -22.98 -15.56 -2.74
C SER A 67 -23.97 -14.39 -2.73
N GLU A 68 -23.56 -13.24 -2.20
CA GLU A 68 -24.35 -12.00 -2.16
C GLU A 68 -24.56 -11.44 -3.57
N ASN A 69 -23.48 -11.23 -4.34
CA ASN A 69 -23.56 -10.72 -5.71
C ASN A 69 -24.43 -11.62 -6.61
N ILE A 70 -24.27 -12.94 -6.50
CA ILE A 70 -25.07 -13.91 -7.26
C ILE A 70 -26.55 -13.80 -6.88
N GLN A 71 -26.87 -13.58 -5.60
CA GLN A 71 -28.25 -13.39 -5.17
C GLN A 71 -28.84 -12.07 -5.68
N HIS A 72 -28.06 -10.98 -5.68
CA HIS A 72 -28.48 -9.71 -6.27
C HIS A 72 -28.74 -9.83 -7.76
N MET A 73 -27.86 -10.50 -8.49
CA MET A 73 -28.04 -10.77 -9.92
C MET A 73 -29.28 -11.60 -10.20
N ARG A 74 -29.50 -12.68 -9.46
CA ARG A 74 -30.70 -13.51 -9.61
C ARG A 74 -31.99 -12.66 -9.49
N ARG A 75 -32.04 -11.74 -8.53
CA ARG A 75 -33.19 -10.83 -8.36
C ARG A 75 -33.35 -9.88 -9.56
N GLN A 76 -32.26 -9.38 -10.12
CA GLN A 76 -32.28 -8.50 -11.30
C GLN A 76 -32.70 -9.23 -12.58
N LEU A 77 -32.21 -10.45 -12.79
CA LEU A 77 -32.61 -11.28 -13.94
C LEU A 77 -34.07 -11.71 -13.85
N SER A 78 -34.58 -11.94 -12.63
CA SER A 78 -36.01 -12.23 -12.40
C SER A 78 -36.94 -11.04 -12.63
N ASN A 79 -36.41 -9.80 -12.56
CA ASN A 79 -37.18 -8.57 -12.77
C ASN A 79 -36.35 -7.54 -13.57
N PRO A 80 -36.26 -7.71 -14.90
CA PRO A 80 -35.30 -6.97 -15.71
C PRO A 80 -35.65 -5.47 -15.80
N ARG A 81 -34.64 -4.65 -15.53
CA ARG A 81 -34.65 -3.18 -15.57
C ARG A 81 -33.98 -2.63 -16.84
N PHE A 82 -33.08 -3.41 -17.44
CA PHE A 82 -32.28 -3.04 -18.62
C PHE A 82 -32.69 -3.86 -19.84
N GLY A 83 -32.30 -3.42 -21.05
CA GLY A 83 -32.63 -4.12 -22.29
C GLY A 83 -31.78 -5.37 -22.53
N GLU A 84 -30.50 -5.31 -22.17
CA GLU A 84 -29.52 -6.40 -22.33
C GLU A 84 -28.63 -6.49 -21.09
N TYR A 85 -28.15 -7.70 -20.80
CA TYR A 85 -27.35 -8.02 -19.62
C TYR A 85 -26.09 -8.77 -20.05
N HIS A 86 -24.93 -8.17 -19.80
CA HIS A 86 -23.63 -8.80 -20.02
C HIS A 86 -22.99 -9.07 -18.67
N LEU A 87 -22.67 -10.33 -18.41
CA LEU A 87 -22.24 -10.80 -17.09
C LEU A 87 -20.76 -11.19 -17.13
N PHE A 88 -19.95 -10.43 -16.40
CA PHE A 88 -18.52 -10.65 -16.27
C PHE A 88 -18.17 -10.87 -14.80
N PHE A 89 -17.40 -11.92 -14.52
CA PHE A 89 -16.97 -12.24 -13.16
C PHE A 89 -15.45 -12.10 -13.02
N SER A 90 -15.01 -11.52 -11.90
CA SER A 90 -13.58 -11.31 -11.61
C SER A 90 -12.79 -12.61 -11.36
N ASN A 91 -13.50 -13.71 -11.13
CA ASN A 91 -12.95 -15.01 -10.76
C ASN A 91 -13.92 -16.13 -11.17
N MET A 92 -13.48 -17.39 -11.06
CA MET A 92 -14.26 -18.57 -11.46
C MET A 92 -15.60 -18.66 -10.71
N LEU A 93 -16.66 -18.97 -11.45
CA LEU A 93 -17.93 -19.34 -10.85
C LEU A 93 -17.92 -20.82 -10.44
N LYS A 94 -18.58 -21.14 -9.33
CA LYS A 94 -18.87 -22.53 -8.97
C LYS A 94 -20.01 -23.07 -9.83
N ASP A 95 -20.03 -24.36 -10.12
CA ASP A 95 -21.13 -25.03 -10.85
C ASP A 95 -22.50 -24.70 -10.26
N THR A 96 -22.61 -24.63 -8.93
CA THR A 96 -23.86 -24.27 -8.25
C THR A 96 -24.30 -22.83 -8.55
N GLN A 97 -23.36 -21.89 -8.71
CA GLN A 97 -23.64 -20.50 -9.07
C GLN A 97 -24.01 -20.39 -10.54
N ILE A 98 -23.35 -21.15 -11.42
CA ILE A 98 -23.71 -21.24 -12.84
C ILE A 98 -25.14 -21.76 -12.97
N HIS A 99 -25.49 -22.86 -12.31
CA HIS A 99 -26.85 -23.39 -12.29
C HIS A 99 -27.89 -22.41 -11.73
N LEU A 100 -27.52 -21.57 -10.77
CA LEU A 100 -28.38 -20.51 -10.24
C LEU A 100 -28.60 -19.35 -11.22
N LEU A 101 -27.68 -19.16 -12.17
CA LEU A 101 -27.71 -18.12 -13.20
C LEU A 101 -28.08 -18.64 -14.60
N ALA A 102 -28.26 -19.96 -14.75
CA ALA A 102 -28.39 -20.69 -16.02
C ALA A 102 -29.65 -20.39 -16.85
N ASP A 103 -30.38 -19.32 -16.52
CA ASP A 103 -31.38 -18.72 -17.42
C ASP A 103 -30.75 -17.68 -18.38
N SER A 104 -29.44 -17.38 -18.26
CA SER A 104 -28.71 -16.40 -19.08
C SER A 104 -27.65 -17.09 -19.95
N ASP A 105 -27.79 -16.98 -21.28
CA ASP A 105 -27.15 -17.88 -22.26
C ASP A 105 -25.69 -17.53 -22.65
N GLU A 106 -25.07 -16.49 -22.08
CA GLU A 106 -23.65 -16.16 -22.32
C GLU A 106 -22.99 -15.64 -21.03
N GLN A 107 -21.95 -16.32 -20.55
CA GLN A 107 -21.12 -15.92 -19.41
C GLN A 107 -19.64 -15.98 -19.79
N GLU A 108 -18.90 -14.91 -19.48
CA GLU A 108 -17.45 -14.85 -19.70
C GLU A 108 -16.71 -14.59 -18.37
N GLU A 109 -15.59 -15.30 -18.16
CA GLU A 109 -14.76 -15.19 -16.97
C GLU A 109 -13.55 -14.28 -17.21
N PHE A 110 -13.33 -13.31 -16.32
CA PHE A 110 -12.24 -12.34 -16.40
C PHE A 110 -11.43 -12.38 -15.11
N TYR A 111 -10.24 -12.97 -15.12
CA TYR A 111 -9.42 -13.16 -13.92
C TYR A 111 -8.69 -11.87 -13.48
N ALA A 112 -9.44 -10.89 -12.98
CA ALA A 112 -8.94 -9.60 -12.48
C ALA A 112 -9.35 -9.37 -11.02
N ASP A 113 -9.22 -10.40 -10.18
CA ASP A 113 -9.64 -10.40 -8.78
C ASP A 113 -8.66 -9.71 -7.81
N PHE A 114 -8.00 -8.64 -8.26
CA PHE A 114 -6.99 -7.90 -7.50
C PHE A 114 -6.97 -6.43 -7.93
N VAL A 115 -6.43 -5.57 -7.06
CA VAL A 115 -6.23 -4.15 -7.35
C VAL A 115 -4.77 -3.91 -7.75
N ALA A 116 -4.54 -3.56 -9.01
CA ALA A 116 -3.23 -3.13 -9.49
C ALA A 116 -2.91 -1.72 -8.97
N ILE A 117 -1.88 -1.59 -8.14
CA ILE A 117 -1.44 -0.30 -7.59
C ILE A 117 -0.53 0.39 -8.61
N ASP A 118 0.43 -0.35 -9.15
CA ASP A 118 1.37 0.10 -10.18
C ASP A 118 1.73 -1.08 -11.11
N PRO A 119 2.60 -0.90 -12.12
CA PRO A 119 2.95 -1.96 -13.07
C PRO A 119 3.37 -3.31 -12.47
N CYS A 120 3.96 -3.29 -11.27
CA CYS A 120 4.59 -4.45 -10.63
C CYS A 120 4.01 -4.78 -9.24
N HIS A 121 3.12 -3.95 -8.68
CA HIS A 121 2.51 -4.17 -7.38
C HIS A 121 0.98 -4.30 -7.46
N PHE A 122 0.41 -5.28 -6.76
CA PHE A 122 -1.02 -5.42 -6.57
C PHE A 122 -1.37 -5.71 -5.11
N THR A 123 -2.63 -5.51 -4.76
CA THR A 123 -3.23 -5.92 -3.49
C THR A 123 -4.50 -6.72 -3.72
N LEU A 124 -4.79 -7.67 -2.84
CA LEU A 124 -6.07 -8.39 -2.81
C LEU A 124 -7.18 -7.60 -2.09
N ASN A 125 -6.84 -6.41 -1.57
CA ASN A 125 -7.68 -5.53 -0.77
C ASN A 125 -8.41 -6.27 0.38
N MET A 126 -7.69 -7.14 1.09
CA MET A 126 -8.24 -7.91 2.21
C MET A 126 -8.06 -7.13 3.52
N PRO A 127 -9.15 -6.65 4.15
CA PRO A 127 -9.06 -5.99 5.44
C PRO A 127 -8.66 -6.99 6.54
N SER A 128 -7.99 -6.49 7.57
CA SER A 128 -7.62 -7.28 8.75
C SER A 128 -6.78 -8.54 8.46
N ASN A 129 -5.84 -8.40 7.51
CA ASN A 129 -4.95 -9.48 7.04
C ASN A 129 -4.22 -10.26 8.17
N HIS A 130 -4.00 -9.64 9.34
CA HIS A 130 -3.42 -10.28 10.52
C HIS A 130 -4.18 -11.53 11.00
N HIS A 131 -5.47 -11.66 10.71
CA HIS A 131 -6.24 -12.89 11.00
C HIS A 131 -5.80 -14.08 10.14
N TYR A 132 -5.27 -13.80 8.95
CA TYR A 132 -4.81 -14.81 7.99
C TYR A 132 -3.31 -15.09 8.11
N MET A 133 -2.58 -14.39 8.99
CA MET A 133 -1.17 -14.67 9.30
C MET A 133 -0.98 -15.91 10.21
N LEU A 134 -2.03 -16.70 10.40
CA LEU A 134 -1.95 -18.00 11.06
C LEU A 134 -1.23 -19.00 10.13
N PRO A 135 -0.46 -19.96 10.68
CA PRO A 135 0.24 -20.94 9.86
C PRO A 135 -0.76 -21.75 9.03
N ALA A 136 -0.82 -21.47 7.73
CA ALA A 136 -1.50 -22.30 6.76
C ALA A 136 -0.49 -23.32 6.21
N VAL A 137 -0.86 -24.59 6.24
CA VAL A 137 -0.14 -25.63 5.51
C VAL A 137 -0.54 -25.47 4.05
N MET A 138 0.37 -24.94 3.24
CA MET A 138 0.23 -24.98 1.78
C MET A 138 0.79 -26.33 1.32
N ASP A 139 -0.07 -27.14 0.71
CA ASP A 139 0.37 -28.38 0.08
C ASP A 139 1.10 -28.01 -1.22
N PRO A 140 2.38 -28.38 -1.42
CA PRO A 140 3.09 -28.05 -2.64
C PRO A 140 2.49 -28.88 -3.78
N SER A 141 1.58 -28.29 -4.54
CA SER A 141 1.09 -28.90 -5.77
C SER A 141 2.22 -29.00 -6.78
N SER A 142 2.24 -30.13 -7.48
CA SER A 142 3.26 -30.68 -8.36
C SER A 142 3.49 -29.89 -9.66
N LEU A 143 3.62 -28.56 -9.59
CA LEU A 143 3.88 -27.68 -10.73
C LEU A 143 5.36 -27.30 -10.79
N GLN A 144 6.20 -28.30 -11.07
CA GLN A 144 7.55 -28.06 -11.59
C GLN A 144 7.59 -28.46 -13.06
N GLN A 145 7.15 -27.54 -13.92
CA GLN A 145 7.64 -27.44 -15.29
C GLN A 145 7.65 -25.95 -15.66
N PHE A 146 8.81 -25.47 -16.10
CA PHE A 146 9.17 -24.06 -16.24
C PHE A 146 8.13 -23.22 -17.01
N CYS A 147 7.62 -22.18 -16.36
CA CYS A 147 7.22 -20.86 -16.91
C CYS A 147 6.76 -20.01 -15.70
N ASP A 148 7.49 -18.94 -15.38
CA ASP A 148 7.31 -18.02 -14.24
C ASP A 148 7.34 -18.66 -12.82
N ARG A 149 8.19 -18.12 -11.95
CA ARG A 149 8.36 -18.62 -10.56
C ARG A 149 7.49 -17.79 -9.62
N THR A 150 6.46 -18.41 -9.05
CA THR A 150 5.73 -17.84 -7.91
C THR A 150 6.49 -18.13 -6.62
N VAL A 151 6.66 -17.12 -5.77
CA VAL A 151 7.28 -17.25 -4.45
C VAL A 151 6.31 -16.72 -3.41
N ASP A 152 5.77 -17.62 -2.60
CA ASP A 152 4.95 -17.27 -1.45
C ASP A 152 5.84 -17.07 -0.22
N VAL A 153 5.69 -15.93 0.45
CA VAL A 153 6.51 -15.54 1.60
C VAL A 153 5.61 -15.21 2.79
N ASP A 154 6.00 -15.71 3.97
CA ASP A 154 5.34 -15.36 5.22
C ASP A 154 5.90 -14.05 5.78
N ARG A 155 5.04 -13.07 6.04
CA ARG A 155 5.45 -11.78 6.64
C ARG A 155 6.15 -11.96 7.99
N ARG A 156 5.89 -13.05 8.72
CA ARG A 156 6.55 -13.35 10.00
C ARG A 156 8.05 -13.60 9.87
N ASP A 157 8.54 -13.91 8.67
CA ASP A 157 9.97 -14.08 8.42
C ASP A 157 10.74 -12.75 8.38
N ASP A 158 10.07 -11.66 7.98
CA ASP A 158 10.60 -10.30 8.06
C ASP A 158 9.57 -9.32 8.68
N PRO A 159 9.50 -9.31 10.03
CA PRO A 159 8.72 -8.32 10.76
C PRO A 159 9.41 -6.95 10.84
N VAL A 160 10.66 -6.81 10.40
CA VAL A 160 11.46 -5.58 10.56
C VAL A 160 11.12 -4.57 9.47
N THR A 161 11.10 -4.98 8.20
CA THR A 161 10.83 -4.08 7.07
C THR A 161 9.57 -3.21 7.23
N PRO A 162 8.38 -3.73 7.63
CA PRO A 162 7.19 -2.89 7.82
C PRO A 162 7.26 -1.92 9.02
N LEU A 163 8.30 -2.02 9.86
CA LEU A 163 8.51 -1.16 11.03
C LEU A 163 9.53 -0.04 10.79
N LEU A 164 10.26 -0.06 9.67
CA LEU A 164 11.28 0.96 9.36
C LEU A 164 10.66 2.18 8.69
N ASN A 165 11.07 3.38 9.11
CA ASN A 165 10.71 4.61 8.41
C ASN A 165 11.21 4.56 6.96
N GLN A 166 10.34 5.00 6.04
CA GLN A 166 10.55 4.99 4.60
C GLN A 166 10.93 6.37 4.10
N TRP A 167 11.90 6.42 3.19
CA TRP A 167 12.44 7.66 2.64
C TRP A 167 12.33 7.77 1.12
N THR A 168 11.70 6.79 0.45
CA THR A 168 11.33 6.89 -0.96
C THR A 168 9.97 7.53 -1.10
N TYR A 169 9.74 8.28 -2.18
CA TYR A 169 8.59 9.17 -2.26
C TYR A 169 7.23 8.50 -2.01
N GLN A 170 6.91 7.43 -2.74
CA GLN A 170 5.63 6.73 -2.60
C GLN A 170 5.46 6.11 -1.21
N ALA A 171 6.52 5.47 -0.70
CA ALA A 171 6.48 4.78 0.58
C ALA A 171 6.33 5.78 1.75
N MET A 172 7.03 6.91 1.66
CA MET A 172 6.94 7.99 2.65
C MET A 172 5.56 8.65 2.66
N VAL A 173 4.95 8.89 1.49
CA VAL A 173 3.56 9.38 1.42
C VAL A 173 2.62 8.36 2.07
N HIS A 174 2.75 7.07 1.78
CA HIS A 174 1.92 6.03 2.37
C HIS A 174 2.10 5.92 3.89
N GLU A 175 3.32 6.07 4.40
CA GLU A 175 3.61 5.97 5.82
C GLU A 175 3.14 7.18 6.62
N LEU A 176 3.36 8.39 6.11
CA LEU A 176 3.11 9.62 6.86
C LEU A 176 1.71 10.18 6.68
N ILE A 177 1.12 10.03 5.49
CA ILE A 177 -0.18 10.60 5.14
C ILE A 177 -1.20 9.49 4.88
N GLY A 178 -0.78 8.42 4.22
CA GLY A 178 -1.65 7.31 3.82
C GLY A 178 -2.02 7.39 2.35
N ILE A 179 -1.93 6.24 1.67
CA ILE A 179 -2.47 6.05 0.33
C ILE A 179 -3.53 4.97 0.42
N GLN A 180 -4.76 5.28 0.00
CA GLN A 180 -5.87 4.34 -0.09
C GLN A 180 -6.43 4.44 -1.51
N ASP A 181 -6.43 3.34 -2.26
CA ASP A 181 -6.95 3.27 -3.62
C ASP A 181 -6.35 4.33 -4.56
N ASN A 182 -5.02 4.50 -4.48
CA ASN A 182 -4.25 5.52 -5.19
C ASN A 182 -4.68 6.97 -4.88
N LYS A 183 -5.41 7.19 -3.79
CA LYS A 183 -5.83 8.51 -3.30
C LYS A 183 -5.16 8.84 -1.99
N VAL A 184 -4.92 10.12 -1.80
CA VAL A 184 -4.40 10.69 -0.57
C VAL A 184 -5.40 11.73 -0.07
N ASP A 185 -5.83 11.55 1.17
CA ASP A 185 -6.73 12.47 1.84
C ASP A 185 -5.92 13.57 2.53
N LEU A 186 -6.13 14.81 2.08
CA LEU A 186 -5.48 16.01 2.60
C LEU A 186 -6.42 16.85 3.49
N ARG A 187 -7.61 16.36 3.85
CA ARG A 187 -8.56 17.08 4.72
C ARG A 187 -7.98 17.40 6.09
N GLY A 188 -7.07 16.57 6.60
CA GLY A 188 -6.34 16.82 7.84
C GLY A 188 -5.17 17.79 7.69
N ILE A 189 -4.78 18.12 6.46
CA ILE A 189 -3.55 18.83 6.11
C ILE A 189 -3.91 20.27 5.71
N GLY A 190 -4.21 21.08 6.73
CA GLY A 190 -4.49 22.51 6.56
C GLY A 190 -5.85 22.85 5.95
N LYS A 191 -6.03 24.13 5.59
CA LYS A 191 -7.26 24.64 4.95
C LYS A 191 -7.12 24.58 3.43
N LEU A 192 -7.29 23.39 2.85
CA LEU A 192 -7.30 23.22 1.40
C LEU A 192 -8.70 23.45 0.82
N PRO A 193 -8.80 24.04 -0.40
CA PRO A 193 -10.02 24.05 -1.20
C PRO A 193 -10.63 22.64 -1.33
N LYS A 194 -11.96 22.53 -1.41
CA LYS A 194 -12.66 21.22 -1.43
C LYS A 194 -12.21 20.31 -2.57
N ASP A 195 -11.81 20.89 -3.69
CA ASP A 195 -11.29 20.21 -4.89
C ASP A 195 -9.85 19.69 -4.72
N GLN A 196 -9.14 20.10 -3.66
CA GLN A 196 -7.76 19.69 -3.35
C GLN A 196 -7.66 18.85 -2.08
N GLN A 197 -8.79 18.52 -1.47
CA GLN A 197 -8.87 17.72 -0.24
C GLN A 197 -8.61 16.23 -0.48
N GLU A 198 -8.75 15.76 -1.71
CA GLU A 198 -8.42 14.39 -2.11
C GLU A 198 -7.60 14.46 -3.41
N VAL A 199 -6.42 13.85 -3.42
CA VAL A 199 -5.54 13.85 -4.59
C VAL A 199 -5.23 12.44 -5.05
N VAL A 200 -5.27 12.22 -6.36
CA VAL A 200 -4.90 10.94 -6.98
C VAL A 200 -3.40 10.93 -7.27
N LEU A 201 -2.72 9.89 -6.78
CA LEU A 201 -1.32 9.54 -7.05
C LEU A 201 -1.27 8.26 -7.88
N SER A 202 -1.02 8.41 -9.18
CA SER A 202 -0.95 7.28 -10.13
C SER A 202 0.20 7.48 -11.10
N SER A 203 1.08 6.49 -11.19
CA SER A 203 2.23 6.50 -12.10
C SER A 203 1.82 6.47 -13.59
N GLU A 204 0.58 6.11 -13.90
CA GLU A 204 0.07 6.07 -15.27
C GLU A 204 -0.35 7.45 -15.79
N GLN A 205 -0.81 8.33 -14.91
CA GLN A 205 -1.41 9.61 -15.27
C GLN A 205 -0.57 10.80 -14.86
N ASP A 206 0.39 10.56 -13.98
CA ASP A 206 1.26 11.55 -13.41
C ASP A 206 2.72 11.21 -13.73
N ALA A 207 3.23 11.87 -14.78
CA ALA A 207 4.61 11.66 -15.25
C ALA A 207 5.64 12.08 -14.21
N PHE A 208 5.35 13.10 -13.40
CA PHE A 208 6.23 13.52 -12.32
C PHE A 208 6.29 12.43 -11.26
N PHE A 209 5.13 11.93 -10.79
CA PHE A 209 5.10 10.85 -9.83
C PHE A 209 5.80 9.59 -10.34
N LYS A 210 5.55 9.17 -11.59
CA LYS A 210 6.20 7.99 -12.18
C LYS A 210 7.73 8.07 -12.15
N ALA A 211 8.27 9.23 -12.49
CA ALA A 211 9.72 9.44 -12.52
C ALA A 211 10.35 9.53 -11.11
N ASN A 212 9.55 9.85 -10.10
CA ASN A 212 10.03 10.20 -8.77
C ASN A 212 9.57 9.23 -7.66
N MET A 213 8.67 8.29 -7.94
CA MET A 213 8.01 7.46 -6.90
C MET A 213 9.00 6.66 -6.01
N TYR A 214 10.18 6.36 -6.53
CA TYR A 214 11.25 5.64 -5.83
C TYR A 214 12.46 6.50 -5.47
N GLU A 215 12.46 7.78 -5.83
CA GLU A 215 13.52 8.71 -5.47
C GLU A 215 13.49 8.98 -3.96
N ASN A 216 14.66 9.21 -3.38
CA ASN A 216 14.77 9.52 -1.96
C ASN A 216 14.30 10.95 -1.67
N PHE A 217 13.90 11.20 -0.43
CA PHE A 217 13.32 12.46 0.01
C PHE A 217 14.20 13.71 -0.31
N GLY A 218 15.52 13.58 -0.27
CA GLY A 218 16.44 14.67 -0.65
C GLY A 218 16.35 15.03 -2.13
N ASP A 219 16.38 14.02 -3.00
CA ASP A 219 16.27 14.20 -4.45
C ASP A 219 14.88 14.70 -4.86
N ILE A 220 13.83 14.25 -4.17
CA ILE A 220 12.46 14.78 -4.35
C ILE A 220 12.40 16.28 -4.11
N GLY A 221 13.01 16.79 -3.05
CA GLY A 221 13.03 18.23 -2.77
C GLY A 221 13.63 19.03 -3.93
N MET A 222 14.72 18.54 -4.53
CA MET A 222 15.35 19.17 -5.70
C MET A 222 14.47 19.07 -6.96
N ASN A 223 13.83 17.93 -7.20
CA ASN A 223 12.99 17.71 -8.37
C ASN A 223 11.69 18.54 -8.30
N ILE A 224 11.10 18.71 -7.12
CA ILE A 224 9.96 19.62 -6.90
C ILE A 224 10.35 21.06 -7.20
N LYS A 225 11.51 21.50 -6.70
CA LYS A 225 12.00 22.86 -6.97
C LYS A 225 12.14 23.11 -8.47
N ARG A 226 12.73 22.17 -9.21
CA ARG A 226 12.82 22.23 -10.68
C ARG A 226 11.44 22.34 -11.33
N MET A 227 10.48 21.53 -10.89
CA MET A 227 9.11 21.57 -11.41
C MET A 227 8.41 22.93 -11.16
N VAL A 228 8.64 23.56 -10.01
CA VAL A 228 8.14 24.91 -9.72
C VAL A 228 8.83 25.96 -10.60
N ASP A 229 10.15 25.88 -10.75
CA ASP A 229 10.93 26.80 -11.59
C ASP A 229 10.48 26.73 -13.05
N ASP A 230 10.24 25.53 -13.58
CA ASP A 230 9.75 25.31 -14.95
C ASP A 230 8.35 25.93 -15.15
N PHE A 231 7.44 25.76 -14.18
CA PHE A 231 6.12 26.41 -14.22
C PHE A 231 6.25 27.95 -14.22
N GLN A 232 7.11 28.47 -13.34
CA GLN A 232 7.34 29.91 -13.23
C GLN A 232 7.93 30.48 -14.53
N GLN A 233 8.81 29.77 -15.22
CA GLN A 233 9.34 30.22 -16.51
C GLN A 233 8.24 30.35 -17.55
N VAL A 234 7.36 29.34 -17.67
CA VAL A 234 6.21 29.38 -18.57
C VAL A 234 5.29 30.55 -18.23
N ALA A 235 5.02 30.77 -16.94
CA ALA A 235 4.13 31.83 -16.49
C ALA A 235 4.75 33.24 -16.53
N LYS A 236 6.06 33.39 -16.38
CA LYS A 236 6.80 34.68 -16.47
C LYS A 236 6.69 35.35 -17.83
N SER A 237 6.44 34.57 -18.88
CA SER A 237 6.04 35.08 -20.20
C SER A 237 4.81 35.99 -20.11
N ASN A 238 3.99 35.82 -19.07
CA ASN A 238 2.69 36.45 -18.89
C ASN A 238 2.54 37.27 -17.58
N GLN A 239 3.19 36.91 -16.46
CA GLN A 239 3.09 37.58 -15.13
C GLN A 239 4.20 37.18 -14.13
N ASN A 240 4.44 37.97 -13.07
CA ASN A 240 5.38 37.61 -11.99
C ASN A 240 4.70 36.73 -10.92
N ILE A 241 5.04 35.43 -10.88
CA ILE A 241 4.44 34.44 -9.97
C ILE A 241 5.47 33.97 -8.95
N GLN A 242 5.12 34.00 -7.66
CA GLN A 242 5.99 33.54 -6.56
C GLN A 242 5.34 32.49 -5.64
N THR A 243 4.03 32.55 -5.43
CA THR A 243 3.31 31.67 -4.48
C THR A 243 2.34 30.72 -5.19
N ILE A 244 1.88 29.67 -4.48
CA ILE A 244 0.86 28.74 -5.00
C ILE A 244 -0.46 29.50 -5.25
N GLU A 245 -0.80 30.47 -4.41
CA GLU A 245 -1.98 31.32 -4.59
C GLU A 245 -1.87 32.19 -5.86
N ASP A 246 -0.68 32.68 -6.19
CA ASP A 246 -0.44 33.41 -7.44
C ASP A 246 -0.57 32.49 -8.65
N MET A 247 -0.10 31.23 -8.54
CA MET A 247 -0.28 30.23 -9.58
C MET A 247 -1.76 29.92 -9.83
N ALA A 248 -2.57 29.86 -8.78
CA ALA A 248 -4.01 29.64 -8.90
C ALA A 248 -4.70 30.80 -9.66
N LYS A 249 -4.40 32.05 -9.30
CA LYS A 249 -4.93 33.25 -9.99
C LYS A 249 -4.50 33.31 -11.46
N PHE A 250 -3.27 32.89 -11.76
CA PHE A 250 -2.78 32.82 -13.13
C PHE A 250 -3.60 31.82 -13.95
N VAL A 251 -3.89 30.64 -13.40
CA VAL A 251 -4.68 29.60 -14.08
C VAL A 251 -6.14 30.02 -14.31
N ASP A 252 -6.70 30.86 -13.46
CA ASP A 252 -8.04 31.41 -13.69
C ASP A 252 -8.10 32.26 -14.97
N ASN A 253 -6.99 32.95 -15.30
CA ASN A 253 -6.86 33.72 -16.54
C ASN A 253 -6.42 32.86 -17.74
N TYR A 254 -5.79 31.71 -17.52
CA TYR A 254 -5.24 30.83 -18.55
C TYR A 254 -5.57 29.34 -18.27
N PRO A 255 -6.80 28.89 -18.60
CA PRO A 255 -7.30 27.56 -18.25
C PRO A 255 -6.47 26.41 -18.84
N GLU A 256 -5.74 26.63 -19.93
CA GLU A 256 -4.86 25.64 -20.57
C GLU A 256 -3.74 25.14 -19.62
N TYR A 257 -3.35 25.92 -18.62
CA TYR A 257 -2.33 25.54 -17.63
C TYR A 257 -2.89 24.80 -16.41
N ARG A 258 -4.21 24.58 -16.33
CA ARG A 258 -4.87 23.98 -15.16
C ARG A 258 -4.29 22.62 -14.77
N LYS A 259 -3.99 21.75 -15.74
CA LYS A 259 -3.39 20.43 -15.47
C LYS A 259 -1.99 20.55 -14.87
N MET A 260 -1.17 21.44 -15.43
CA MET A 260 0.20 21.66 -15.00
C MET A 260 0.24 22.23 -13.57
N HIS A 261 -0.57 23.26 -13.31
CA HIS A 261 -0.75 23.81 -11.96
C HIS A 261 -1.26 22.77 -10.96
N GLY A 262 -2.27 21.97 -11.34
CA GLY A 262 -2.80 20.92 -10.47
C GLY A 262 -1.73 19.92 -10.02
N ASN A 263 -0.82 19.52 -10.92
CA ASN A 263 0.31 18.65 -10.56
C ASN A 263 1.33 19.35 -9.67
N VAL A 264 1.68 20.61 -9.98
CA VAL A 264 2.62 21.39 -9.16
C VAL A 264 2.08 21.56 -7.73
N SER A 265 0.85 22.06 -7.61
CA SER A 265 0.18 22.26 -6.32
C SER A 265 0.11 20.95 -5.54
N LYS A 266 -0.31 19.85 -6.17
CA LYS A 266 -0.39 18.52 -5.54
C LYS A 266 0.93 18.10 -4.90
N HIS A 267 2.01 18.06 -5.67
CA HIS A 267 3.27 17.51 -5.17
C HIS A 267 4.00 18.46 -4.22
N VAL A 268 3.87 19.78 -4.42
CA VAL A 268 4.38 20.77 -3.46
C VAL A 268 3.69 20.63 -2.11
N THR A 269 2.35 20.49 -2.09
CA THR A 269 1.59 20.30 -0.85
C THR A 269 2.02 19.01 -0.13
N LEU A 270 2.12 17.89 -0.86
CA LEU A 270 2.54 16.60 -0.28
C LEU A 270 3.92 16.67 0.35
N VAL A 271 4.91 17.22 -0.36
CA VAL A 271 6.29 17.31 0.13
C VAL A 271 6.41 18.31 1.29
N THR A 272 5.66 19.41 1.24
CA THR A 272 5.63 20.39 2.34
C THR A 272 5.09 19.76 3.62
N GLU A 273 4.00 18.99 3.53
CA GLU A 273 3.44 18.33 4.71
C GLU A 273 4.36 17.21 5.23
N MET A 274 4.95 16.40 4.35
CA MET A 274 5.92 15.39 4.78
C MET A 274 7.11 16.02 5.51
N SER A 275 7.68 17.12 5.00
CA SER A 275 8.75 17.86 5.67
C SER A 275 8.35 18.30 7.09
N LYS A 276 7.14 18.85 7.23
CA LYS A 276 6.60 19.25 8.53
C LYS A 276 6.47 18.08 9.49
N ILE A 277 5.90 16.95 9.04
CA ILE A 277 5.75 15.74 9.87
C ILE A 277 7.13 15.20 10.32
N VAL A 278 8.11 15.17 9.41
CA VAL A 278 9.49 14.74 9.69
C VAL A 278 10.12 15.61 10.78
N GLU A 279 9.95 16.93 10.71
CA GLU A 279 10.49 17.88 11.68
C GLU A 279 9.79 17.80 13.04
N GLU A 280 8.46 17.70 13.05
CA GLU A 280 7.65 17.63 14.26
C GLU A 280 7.92 16.34 15.04
N ARG A 281 7.98 15.20 14.36
CA ARG A 281 8.20 13.88 14.98
C ARG A 281 9.68 13.50 15.11
N LYS A 282 10.60 14.34 14.63
CA LYS A 282 12.05 14.12 14.64
C LYS A 282 12.45 12.80 13.96
N LEU A 283 11.82 12.49 12.83
CA LEU A 283 11.94 11.18 12.18
C LEU A 283 13.35 10.86 11.68
N MET A 284 14.19 11.87 11.41
CA MET A 284 15.60 11.65 11.06
C MET A 284 16.35 10.89 12.18
N MET A 285 16.23 11.35 13.43
CA MET A 285 16.90 10.71 14.57
C MET A 285 16.30 9.34 14.88
N VAL A 286 14.98 9.22 14.78
CA VAL A 286 14.29 7.93 15.00
C VAL A 286 14.76 6.92 13.95
N SER A 287 14.71 7.29 12.67
CA SER A 287 15.09 6.42 11.57
C SER A 287 16.56 5.99 11.62
N GLU A 288 17.46 6.88 12.02
CA GLU A 288 18.88 6.52 12.26
C GLU A 288 18.99 5.38 13.28
N THR A 289 18.34 5.49 14.44
CA THR A 289 18.35 4.42 15.45
C THR A 289 17.66 3.15 14.94
N GLU A 290 16.57 3.26 14.17
CA GLU A 290 15.93 2.09 13.55
C GLU A 290 16.87 1.33 12.62
N GLN A 291 17.64 2.05 11.78
CA GLN A 291 18.63 1.45 10.88
C GLN A 291 19.79 0.82 11.65
N GLU A 292 20.26 1.44 12.73
CA GLU A 292 21.27 0.83 13.60
C GLU A 292 20.77 -0.47 14.23
N LEU A 293 19.51 -0.52 14.69
CA LEU A 293 18.90 -1.73 15.25
C LEU A 293 18.71 -2.83 14.21
N ALA A 294 18.39 -2.46 12.97
CA ALA A 294 18.14 -3.40 11.88
C ALA A 294 19.44 -3.99 11.32
N CYS A 295 20.45 -3.14 11.11
CA CYS A 295 21.64 -3.46 10.31
C CYS A 295 22.91 -3.65 11.14
N ASN A 296 23.05 -2.96 12.28
CA ASN A 296 24.28 -2.95 13.06
C ASN A 296 24.18 -3.82 14.33
N GLY A 297 25.34 -4.22 14.84
CA GLY A 297 25.45 -4.94 16.11
C GLY A 297 25.98 -4.04 17.22
N GLY A 298 25.56 -4.29 18.46
CA GLY A 298 26.05 -3.56 19.64
C GLY A 298 24.95 -3.28 20.63
N GLN A 299 24.60 -4.27 21.45
CA GLN A 299 23.45 -4.19 22.36
C GLN A 299 23.52 -3.00 23.33
N VAL A 300 24.70 -2.67 23.87
CA VAL A 300 24.87 -1.59 24.85
C VAL A 300 24.55 -0.23 24.21
N ALA A 301 25.19 0.08 23.09
CA ALA A 301 24.95 1.31 22.34
C ALA A 301 23.49 1.41 21.87
N ALA A 302 22.94 0.31 21.35
CA ALA A 302 21.53 0.24 20.93
C ALA A 302 20.56 0.50 22.10
N PHE A 303 20.84 -0.08 23.28
CA PHE A 303 20.01 0.13 24.46
C PHE A 303 20.05 1.58 24.93
N GLU A 304 21.24 2.20 24.94
CA GLU A 304 21.41 3.62 25.29
C GLU A 304 20.68 4.53 24.29
N ALA A 305 20.85 4.31 22.99
CA ALA A 305 20.19 5.07 21.92
C ALA A 305 18.65 5.02 22.05
N VAL A 306 18.09 3.81 22.18
CA VAL A 306 16.64 3.62 22.37
C VAL A 306 16.18 4.27 23.67
N THR A 307 16.92 4.09 24.77
CA THR A 307 16.59 4.69 26.07
C THR A 307 16.56 6.22 26.00
N ASN A 308 17.50 6.84 25.28
CA ASN A 308 17.56 8.29 25.07
C ASN A 308 16.34 8.79 24.28
N LEU A 309 15.95 8.13 23.19
CA LEU A 309 14.77 8.50 22.42
C LEU A 309 13.46 8.30 23.20
N LEU A 310 13.38 7.27 24.05
CA LEU A 310 12.22 7.07 24.93
C LEU A 310 12.07 8.18 25.99
N ASN A 311 13.16 8.83 26.40
CA ASN A 311 13.13 9.99 27.30
C ASN A 311 12.72 11.28 26.60
N ASN A 312 13.00 11.40 25.30
CA ASN A 312 12.71 12.60 24.53
C ASN A 312 11.19 12.78 24.35
N GLU A 313 10.66 13.88 24.88
CA GLU A 313 9.22 14.19 24.88
C GLU A 313 8.66 14.51 23.48
N SER A 314 9.51 14.99 22.56
CA SER A 314 9.11 15.29 21.18
C SER A 314 8.85 14.05 20.32
N ILE A 315 9.32 12.87 20.75
CA ILE A 315 9.10 11.62 20.01
C ILE A 315 7.69 11.11 20.26
N SER A 316 6.99 10.72 19.20
CA SER A 316 5.63 10.20 19.31
C SER A 316 5.60 8.83 19.99
N ASP A 317 4.47 8.48 20.61
CA ASP A 317 4.33 7.18 21.27
C ASP A 317 4.42 5.99 20.30
N ILE A 318 3.98 6.17 19.04
CA ILE A 318 4.07 5.12 18.02
C ILE A 318 5.53 4.86 17.62
N ASP A 319 6.34 5.91 17.52
CA ASP A 319 7.77 5.80 17.20
C ASP A 319 8.54 5.12 18.34
N ARG A 320 8.20 5.45 19.60
CA ARG A 320 8.76 4.76 20.78
C ARG A 320 8.42 3.27 20.77
N LEU A 321 7.17 2.92 20.45
CA LEU A 321 6.76 1.52 20.35
C LEU A 321 7.57 0.79 19.25
N ARG A 322 7.73 1.39 18.07
CA ARG A 322 8.50 0.81 16.96
C ARG A 322 9.94 0.53 17.35
N LEU A 323 10.62 1.50 17.98
CA LEU A 323 11.99 1.34 18.48
C LEU A 323 12.12 0.18 19.47
N VAL A 324 11.18 0.06 20.41
CA VAL A 324 11.17 -1.04 21.40
C VAL A 324 10.91 -2.39 20.72
N ILE A 325 10.01 -2.45 19.72
CA ILE A 325 9.76 -3.68 18.95
C ILE A 325 11.02 -4.09 18.18
N LEU A 326 11.69 -3.16 17.49
CA LEU A 326 12.91 -3.44 16.74
C LEU A 326 14.04 -3.92 17.65
N TYR A 327 14.24 -3.26 18.79
CA TYR A 327 15.19 -3.71 19.80
C TYR A 327 14.86 -5.11 20.30
N ALA A 328 13.57 -5.37 20.60
CA ALA A 328 13.10 -6.67 21.05
C ALA A 328 13.39 -7.76 20.02
N LEU A 329 13.02 -7.56 18.75
CA LEU A 329 13.25 -8.51 17.66
C LEU A 329 14.74 -8.84 17.46
N ARG A 330 15.62 -7.85 17.61
CA ARG A 330 17.07 -8.01 17.45
C ARG A 330 17.71 -8.74 18.64
N TYR A 331 17.34 -8.37 19.87
CA TYR A 331 18.06 -8.74 21.09
C TYR A 331 17.25 -9.63 22.05
N GLU A 332 16.16 -10.27 21.60
CA GLU A 332 15.22 -11.05 22.45
C GLU A 332 15.89 -12.13 23.33
N LYS A 333 17.03 -12.69 22.89
CA LYS A 333 17.79 -13.72 23.64
C LYS A 333 19.01 -13.20 24.41
N GLU A 334 19.42 -11.96 24.20
CA GLU A 334 20.68 -11.45 24.72
C GLU A 334 20.54 -10.80 26.11
N SER A 335 19.50 -10.01 26.36
CA SER A 335 19.28 -9.38 27.68
C SER A 335 17.80 -9.17 28.02
N PRO A 336 17.17 -10.17 28.68
CA PRO A 336 15.79 -10.04 29.16
C PRO A 336 15.59 -8.88 30.14
N VAL A 337 16.63 -8.52 30.91
CA VAL A 337 16.56 -7.43 31.90
C VAL A 337 16.43 -6.07 31.21
N GLN A 338 17.27 -5.79 30.21
CA GLN A 338 17.19 -4.54 29.44
C GLN A 338 15.87 -4.44 28.69
N LEU A 339 15.40 -5.55 28.12
CA LEU A 339 14.11 -5.58 27.44
C LEU A 339 12.94 -5.24 28.39
N MET A 340 12.94 -5.81 29.60
CA MET A 340 11.95 -5.48 30.64
C MET A 340 12.03 -4.01 31.08
N GLN A 341 13.22 -3.42 31.15
CA GLN A 341 13.38 -2.00 31.44
C GLN A 341 12.74 -1.13 30.36
N LEU A 342 12.96 -1.43 29.08
CA LEU A 342 12.31 -0.72 27.97
C LEU A 342 10.79 -0.89 28.00
N PHE A 343 10.28 -2.07 28.32
CA PHE A 343 8.83 -2.31 28.44
C PHE A 343 8.19 -1.48 29.55
N ASN A 344 8.81 -1.45 30.73
CA ASN A 344 8.32 -0.66 31.86
C ASN A 344 8.35 0.84 31.53
N LYS A 345 9.38 1.29 30.81
CA LYS A 345 9.52 2.69 30.40
C LYS A 345 8.50 3.10 29.34
N LEU A 346 8.17 2.21 28.40
CA LEU A 346 7.10 2.43 27.43
C LEU A 346 5.73 2.51 28.13
N ALA A 347 5.47 1.56 29.04
CA ALA A 347 4.21 1.46 29.77
C ALA A 347 3.97 2.65 30.71
N SER A 348 5.03 3.21 31.32
CA SER A 348 4.90 4.36 32.22
C SER A 348 4.57 5.66 31.49
N ARG A 349 4.84 5.75 30.19
CA ARG A 349 4.57 6.95 29.38
C ARG A 349 3.23 6.95 28.68
N SER A 350 2.77 5.80 28.19
CA SER A 350 1.53 5.74 27.43
C SER A 350 0.67 4.54 27.81
N ALA A 351 -0.51 4.81 28.37
CA ALA A 351 -1.50 3.77 28.69
C ALA A 351 -2.04 3.08 27.42
N LYS A 352 -1.83 3.68 26.23
CA LYS A 352 -2.28 3.17 24.93
C LYS A 352 -1.50 1.92 24.51
N TYR A 353 -0.20 1.86 24.82
CA TYR A 353 0.68 0.80 24.33
C TYR A 353 1.11 -0.11 25.47
N LYS A 354 0.37 -1.21 25.64
CA LYS A 354 0.65 -2.21 26.65
C LYS A 354 1.89 -3.03 26.24
N PRO A 355 2.77 -3.42 27.19
CA PRO A 355 3.87 -4.35 26.96
C PRO A 355 3.45 -5.65 26.24
N GLY A 356 2.17 -6.04 26.40
CA GLY A 356 1.58 -7.20 25.72
C GLY A 356 1.66 -7.16 24.19
N LEU A 357 1.72 -5.98 23.55
CA LEU A 357 1.87 -5.88 22.09
C LEU A 357 3.24 -6.39 21.64
N VAL A 358 4.31 -5.98 22.31
CA VAL A 358 5.68 -6.42 21.98
C VAL A 358 5.84 -7.91 22.25
N GLN A 359 5.30 -8.39 23.38
CA GLN A 359 5.29 -9.82 23.71
C GLN A 359 4.50 -10.65 22.69
N PHE A 360 3.34 -10.16 22.26
CA PHE A 360 2.54 -10.81 21.22
C PHE A 360 3.33 -10.91 19.91
N LEU A 361 3.99 -9.82 19.51
CA LEU A 361 4.79 -9.81 18.29
C LEU A 361 5.97 -10.81 18.37
N LEU A 362 6.72 -10.85 19.47
CA LEU A 362 7.79 -11.84 19.67
C LEU A 362 7.25 -13.28 19.64
N LYS A 363 6.05 -13.53 20.17
CA LYS A 363 5.41 -14.85 20.11
C LYS A 363 5.08 -15.27 18.67
N GLN A 364 4.78 -14.32 17.79
CA GLN A 364 4.41 -14.58 16.39
C GLN A 364 5.62 -14.61 15.44
N ALA A 365 6.59 -13.71 15.64
CA ALA A 365 7.67 -13.42 14.68
C ALA A 365 9.07 -13.36 15.34
N GLY A 366 9.22 -13.87 16.57
CA GLY A 366 10.53 -14.03 17.21
C GLY A 366 11.44 -15.02 16.47
N VAL A 367 12.71 -15.09 16.87
CA VAL A 367 13.77 -15.91 16.23
C VAL A 367 13.44 -17.39 16.14
N ASP A 368 12.62 -17.90 17.06
CA ASP A 368 12.18 -19.30 17.09
C ASP A 368 10.99 -19.58 16.17
N LYS A 369 10.36 -18.54 15.61
CA LYS A 369 9.25 -18.64 14.63
C LYS A 369 9.71 -18.38 13.21
N ARG A 370 10.75 -17.57 13.04
CA ARG A 370 11.34 -17.23 11.74
C ARG A 370 12.06 -18.42 11.13
N THR A 371 11.83 -18.65 9.84
CA THR A 371 12.52 -19.67 9.05
C THR A 371 13.92 -19.19 8.62
N GLY A 372 14.04 -17.91 8.28
CA GLY A 372 15.28 -17.26 7.83
C GLY A 372 16.18 -16.73 8.95
N ASP A 373 17.41 -16.37 8.58
CA ASP A 373 18.35 -15.62 9.42
C ASP A 373 18.30 -14.12 9.08
N LEU A 374 17.24 -13.45 9.53
CA LEU A 374 16.96 -12.04 9.24
C LEU A 374 18.15 -11.09 9.49
N TYR A 375 19.04 -11.49 10.41
CA TYR A 375 20.13 -10.66 10.91
C TYR A 375 21.52 -11.18 10.54
N GLY A 376 21.62 -12.29 9.80
CA GLY A 376 22.90 -12.91 9.42
C GLY A 376 23.73 -13.46 10.60
N ASN A 377 23.15 -13.54 11.81
CA ASN A 377 23.87 -13.91 13.02
C ASN A 377 24.20 -15.42 13.04
N ARG A 378 23.35 -16.26 12.45
CA ARG A 378 23.56 -17.71 12.37
C ARG A 378 24.72 -18.03 11.43
N ASP A 379 24.84 -17.32 10.31
CA ASP A 379 25.95 -17.54 9.37
C ASP A 379 27.30 -17.12 9.96
N LEU A 380 27.38 -15.96 10.63
CA LEU A 380 28.60 -15.53 11.33
C LEU A 380 29.00 -16.48 12.46
N LEU A 381 28.03 -16.95 13.27
CA LEU A 381 28.29 -17.92 14.33
C LEU A 381 28.70 -19.28 13.78
N ASN A 382 28.14 -19.72 12.64
CA ASN A 382 28.52 -20.95 11.97
C ASN A 382 29.93 -20.84 11.36
N ILE A 383 30.27 -19.71 10.75
CA ILE A 383 31.63 -19.40 10.26
C ILE A 383 32.63 -19.41 11.42
N ALA A 384 32.33 -18.71 12.52
CA ALA A 384 33.18 -18.68 13.70
C ALA A 384 33.33 -20.06 14.36
N ARG A 385 32.26 -20.84 14.43
CA ARG A 385 32.26 -22.21 14.97
C ARG A 385 33.03 -23.18 14.07
N ASN A 386 32.96 -23.00 12.74
CA ASN A 386 33.75 -23.78 11.78
C ASN A 386 35.24 -23.41 11.84
N MET A 387 35.59 -22.13 12.01
CA MET A 387 36.97 -21.70 12.26
C MET A 387 37.51 -22.25 13.58
N ALA A 388 36.73 -22.21 14.67
CA ALA A 388 37.11 -22.77 15.96
C ALA A 388 37.25 -24.30 15.93
N ARG A 389 36.44 -25.01 15.12
CA ARG A 389 36.62 -26.44 14.85
C ARG A 389 37.87 -26.72 14.02
N GLY A 390 38.18 -25.88 13.02
CA GLY A 390 39.42 -25.97 12.24
C GLY A 390 40.68 -25.81 13.09
N LEU A 391 40.65 -24.90 14.07
CA LEU A 391 41.73 -24.72 15.06
C LEU A 391 41.90 -25.92 16.01
N LYS A 392 40.81 -26.63 16.35
CA LYS A 392 40.88 -27.87 17.15
C LYS A 392 41.47 -29.06 16.39
N VAL A 393 41.39 -29.08 15.06
CA VAL A 393 42.03 -30.13 14.24
C VAL A 393 43.53 -29.86 14.05
N GLY A 394 43.95 -28.59 14.01
CA GLY A 394 45.37 -28.19 13.94
C GLY A 394 46.18 -28.48 15.22
N CYS A 395 45.54 -28.48 16.39
CA CYS A 395 46.22 -28.74 17.68
C CYS A 395 46.39 -30.24 18.03
N LYS A 396 46.07 -31.16 17.10
CA LYS A 396 46.35 -32.61 17.24
C LYS A 396 47.47 -33.10 16.32
N MET A 397 48.16 -32.20 15.61
CA MET A 397 49.31 -32.51 14.75
C MET A 397 50.59 -31.76 15.16
N PHE A 398 50.86 -31.70 16.46
CA PHE A 398 52.21 -31.45 16.98
C PHE A 398 52.42 -32.26 18.27
#